data_AF-A0A537S681-F1
#
_entry.id   AF-A0A537S681-F1
#
_cell.length_a   1.000
_cell.length_b   1.000
_cell.length_c   1.000
_cell.angle_alpha   90.00
_cell.angle_beta   90.00
_cell.angle_gamma   90.00
#
_symmetry.space_group_name_H-M   'P 1'
#
loop_
_entity.id
_entity.type
_entity.pdbx_description
1 polymer ?
#
loop_
_entity_poly.entity_id
_entity_poly.type
_entity_poly.pdbx_seq_one_letter_code
_entity_poly.pdbx_strand_id
1 'polypeptide(L)'
;MQQHVYTIAPDRPFLDVLARSLLDKAAGDPLSLARMTVLLPTRRAARALRESFLRLSGEEGGAGAPLLLPRLRPIGDLEADEIALGGGEGTDDPTLAIPPAIPELRRRLLLTQLVLRWGE
;
A
#
# COMPACT_ATOMS: atom_id res chain seq x y z
N MET A 1 -6.90 -13.13 -26.75
CA MET A 1 -6.75 -12.45 -25.43
C MET A 1 -6.30 -11.03 -25.71
N GLN A 2 -7.08 -10.01 -25.34
CA GLN A 2 -6.64 -8.62 -25.52
C GLN A 2 -5.59 -8.29 -24.44
N GLN A 3 -4.47 -7.70 -24.84
CA GLN A 3 -3.39 -7.31 -23.93
C GLN A 3 -3.76 -5.97 -23.28
N HIS A 4 -4.01 -5.97 -21.97
CA HIS A 4 -4.32 -4.76 -21.19
C HIS A 4 -3.03 -4.10 -20.66
N VAL A 5 -2.07 -3.84 -21.56
CA VAL A 5 -0.79 -3.21 -21.22
C VAL A 5 -0.85 -1.74 -21.65
N TYR A 6 -0.64 -0.84 -20.70
CA TYR A 6 -0.63 0.60 -20.92
C TYR A 6 0.76 1.17 -20.60
N THR A 7 1.15 2.22 -21.29
CA THR A 7 2.45 2.89 -21.10
C THR A 7 2.24 4.36 -20.80
N ILE A 8 2.96 4.86 -19.79
CA ILE A 8 3.06 6.29 -19.48
C ILE A 8 4.47 6.73 -19.88
N ALA A 9 4.57 7.83 -20.64
CA ALA A 9 5.85 8.35 -21.08
C ALA A 9 6.70 8.83 -19.89
N PRO A 10 8.03 8.61 -19.90
CA PRO A 10 8.89 8.84 -18.74
C PRO A 10 9.11 10.31 -18.39
N ASP A 11 8.78 11.22 -19.31
CA ASP A 11 8.82 12.68 -19.14
C ASP A 11 7.60 13.22 -18.36
N ARG A 12 6.58 12.40 -18.14
CA ARG A 12 5.35 12.81 -17.46
C ARG A 12 5.34 12.37 -15.99
N PRO A 13 4.72 13.16 -15.09
CA PRO A 13 4.53 12.75 -13.71
C PRO A 13 3.63 11.51 -13.65
N PHE A 14 4.24 10.33 -13.47
CA PHE A 14 3.58 9.04 -13.62
C PHE A 14 2.30 8.91 -12.79
N LEU A 15 2.35 9.31 -11.51
CA LEU A 15 1.23 9.17 -10.58
C LEU A 15 0.08 10.12 -10.90
N ASP A 16 0.35 11.34 -11.36
CA ASP A 16 -0.69 12.29 -11.77
C ASP A 16 -1.39 11.80 -13.05
N VAL A 17 -0.62 11.30 -14.02
CA VAL A 17 -1.18 10.71 -15.25
C VAL A 17 -2.02 9.47 -14.93
N LEU A 18 -1.53 8.60 -14.05
CA LEU A 18 -2.27 7.42 -13.61
C LEU A 18 -3.57 7.81 -12.90
N ALA A 19 -3.51 8.73 -11.93
CA ALA A 19 -4.68 9.19 -11.18
C ALA A 19 -5.74 9.79 -12.11
N ARG A 20 -5.32 10.64 -13.06
CA ARG A 20 -6.24 11.24 -14.04
C ARG A 20 -6.88 10.18 -14.94
N SER A 21 -6.10 9.22 -15.43
CA SER A 21 -6.64 8.12 -16.24
C SER A 21 -7.64 7.25 -15.46
N LEU A 22 -7.44 7.05 -14.16
CA LEU A 22 -8.38 6.32 -13.30
C LEU A 22 -9.66 7.12 -13.04
N LEU A 23 -9.57 8.44 -12.87
CA LEU A 23 -10.73 9.33 -12.78
C LEU A 23 -11.54 9.31 -14.08
N ASP A 24 -10.88 9.41 -15.23
CA ASP A 24 -11.52 9.33 -16.55
C ASP A 24 -12.25 7.99 -16.73
N LYS A 25 -11.63 6.88 -16.31
CA LYS A 25 -12.25 5.55 -16.33
C LYS A 25 -13.47 5.43 -15.41
N ALA A 26 -13.52 6.18 -14.32
CA ALA A 26 -14.67 6.23 -13.44
C ALA A 26 -15.84 7.03 -14.04
N ALA A 27 -15.59 7.83 -15.09
CA ALA A 27 -16.59 8.59 -15.85
C ALA A 27 -17.52 9.45 -14.96
N GLY A 28 -16.97 9.99 -13.87
CA GLY A 28 -17.72 10.82 -12.91
C GLY A 28 -18.61 10.05 -11.93
N ASP A 29 -18.66 8.71 -11.97
CA ASP A 29 -19.30 7.89 -10.92
C ASP A 29 -18.32 7.68 -9.75
N PRO A 30 -18.57 8.27 -8.56
CA PRO A 30 -17.68 8.14 -7.41
C PRO A 30 -17.56 6.69 -6.91
N LEU A 31 -18.59 5.86 -7.11
CA LEU A 31 -18.58 4.47 -6.66
C LEU A 31 -17.79 3.56 -7.61
N SER A 32 -17.70 3.93 -8.89
CA SER A 32 -16.89 3.22 -9.87
C SER A 32 -15.40 3.26 -9.48
N LEU A 33 -14.90 4.44 -9.13
CA LEU A 33 -13.52 4.62 -8.67
C LEU A 33 -13.22 3.78 -7.41
N ALA A 34 -14.11 3.84 -6.41
CA ALA A 34 -13.94 3.13 -5.14
C ALA A 34 -13.87 1.59 -5.29
N ARG A 35 -14.44 1.04 -6.36
CA ARG A 35 -14.39 -0.40 -6.66
C ARG A 35 -13.08 -0.85 -7.31
N MET A 36 -12.28 0.08 -7.83
CA MET A 36 -11.00 -0.25 -8.45
C MET A 36 -9.97 -0.62 -7.38
N THR A 37 -9.06 -1.53 -7.73
CA THR A 37 -7.91 -1.89 -6.89
C THR A 37 -6.63 -1.57 -7.64
N VAL A 38 -5.76 -0.76 -7.03
CA VAL A 38 -4.47 -0.37 -7.58
C VAL A 38 -3.38 -1.07 -6.78
N LEU A 39 -2.65 -1.95 -7.45
CA LEU A 39 -1.50 -2.64 -6.90
C LEU A 39 -0.27 -1.76 -7.05
N LEU A 40 0.49 -1.58 -5.98
CA LEU A 40 1.60 -0.62 -5.92
C LEU A 40 2.87 -1.29 -5.41
N PRO A 41 4.06 -0.80 -5.83
CA PRO A 41 5.31 -1.41 -5.43
C PRO A 41 5.62 -1.21 -3.94
N THR A 42 5.25 -0.06 -3.35
CA THR A 42 5.61 0.31 -1.97
C THR A 42 4.49 1.10 -1.28
N ARG A 43 4.50 1.19 0.07
CA ARG A 43 3.56 2.09 0.78
C ARG A 43 3.81 3.56 0.42
N ARG A 44 5.07 3.94 0.15
CA ARG A 44 5.41 5.30 -0.32
C ARG A 44 4.69 5.64 -1.63
N ALA A 45 4.63 4.71 -2.58
CA ALA A 45 3.87 4.90 -3.82
C ALA A 45 2.37 5.06 -3.55
N ALA A 46 1.81 4.32 -2.59
CA ALA A 46 0.41 4.48 -2.18
C ALA A 46 0.12 5.84 -1.58
N ARG A 47 1.00 6.35 -0.68
CA ARG A 47 0.87 7.70 -0.13
C ARG A 47 0.95 8.75 -1.24
N ALA A 48 1.96 8.68 -2.12
CA ALA A 48 2.13 9.63 -3.20
C ALA A 48 0.96 9.63 -4.21
N LEU A 49 0.35 8.47 -4.47
CA LEU A 49 -0.82 8.39 -5.35
C LEU A 49 -2.06 9.04 -4.70
N ARG A 50 -2.25 8.91 -3.38
CA ARG A 50 -3.32 9.63 -2.65
C ARG A 50 -3.18 11.15 -2.79
N GLU A 51 -1.96 11.67 -2.62
CA GLU A 51 -1.68 13.10 -2.79
C GLU A 51 -1.99 13.58 -4.22
N SER A 52 -1.75 12.72 -5.21
CA SER A 52 -2.04 13.03 -6.62
C SER A 52 -3.55 13.15 -6.86
N PHE A 53 -4.36 12.24 -6.29
CA PHE A 53 -5.82 12.37 -6.32
C PHE A 53 -6.33 13.64 -5.64
N LEU A 54 -5.75 14.02 -4.50
CA LEU A 54 -6.14 15.24 -3.76
C LEU A 54 -5.83 16.52 -4.55
N ARG A 55 -4.69 16.58 -5.25
CA ARG A 55 -4.38 17.72 -6.12
C ARG A 55 -5.39 17.83 -7.26
N LEU A 56 -5.68 16.71 -7.93
CA LEU A 56 -6.59 16.69 -9.08
C LEU A 56 -8.04 17.03 -8.68
N SER A 57 -8.52 16.59 -7.51
CA SER A 57 -9.88 16.93 -7.05
C SER A 57 -10.04 18.42 -6.75
N GLY A 58 -8.95 19.12 -6.39
CA GLY A 58 -8.94 20.57 -6.23
C GLY A 58 -9.04 21.36 -7.54
N GLU A 59 -8.60 20.78 -8.66
CA GLU A 59 -8.60 21.43 -9.98
C GLU A 59 -9.97 21.34 -10.68
N GLU A 60 -10.67 20.21 -10.54
CA GLU A 60 -11.90 19.92 -11.31
C GLU A 60 -13.21 20.26 -10.58
N GLY A 61 -13.20 20.35 -9.23
CA GLY A 61 -14.43 20.43 -8.41
C GLY A 61 -14.68 21.73 -7.65
N GLY A 62 -13.80 22.73 -7.75
CA GLY A 62 -13.73 23.80 -6.74
C GLY A 62 -13.23 23.26 -5.40
N ALA A 63 -12.62 24.11 -4.58
CA ALA A 63 -11.80 23.75 -3.42
C ALA A 63 -12.22 22.46 -2.68
N GLY A 64 -11.49 21.35 -2.95
CA GLY A 64 -11.47 20.16 -2.11
C GLY A 64 -12.71 19.27 -2.15
N ALA A 65 -13.31 19.02 -3.32
CA ALA A 65 -14.41 18.07 -3.44
C ALA A 65 -14.03 16.69 -2.85
N PRO A 66 -14.83 16.12 -1.92
CA PRO A 66 -14.53 14.85 -1.29
C PRO A 66 -14.63 13.71 -2.32
N LEU A 67 -13.56 12.91 -2.42
CA LEU A 67 -13.42 11.82 -3.39
C LEU A 67 -13.26 10.47 -2.69
N LEU A 68 -14.06 9.47 -3.11
CA LEU A 68 -13.87 8.09 -2.69
C LEU A 68 -12.72 7.45 -3.49
N LEU A 69 -11.63 7.15 -2.81
CA LEU A 69 -10.43 6.61 -3.44
C LEU A 69 -10.56 5.11 -3.78
N PRO A 70 -9.83 4.64 -4.81
CA PRO A 70 -9.72 3.20 -5.06
C PRO A 70 -8.96 2.49 -3.94
N ARG A 71 -9.07 1.16 -3.88
CA ARG A 71 -8.30 0.32 -2.95
C ARG A 71 -6.83 0.32 -3.35
N LEU A 72 -6.00 1.06 -2.63
CA LEU A 72 -4.55 1.11 -2.87
C LEU A 72 -3.84 0.02 -2.06
N ARG A 73 -3.29 -1.01 -2.74
CA ARG A 73 -2.64 -2.16 -2.10
C ARG A 73 -1.15 -2.21 -2.44
N PRO A 74 -0.26 -1.85 -1.52
CA PRO A 74 1.18 -2.04 -1.70
C PRO A 74 1.55 -3.53 -1.58
N ILE A 75 2.44 -4.01 -2.46
CA ILE A 75 2.85 -5.43 -2.53
C ILE A 75 4.28 -5.65 -2.04
N GLY A 76 5.18 -4.68 -2.22
CA GLY A 76 6.62 -4.86 -2.00
C GLY A 76 7.16 -4.27 -0.70
N ASP A 77 6.32 -4.00 0.30
CA ASP A 77 6.78 -3.36 1.53
C ASP A 77 7.21 -4.37 2.59
N LEU A 78 8.45 -4.83 2.45
CA LEU A 78 9.26 -5.52 3.45
C LEU A 78 10.38 -4.57 3.91
N GLU A 79 10.07 -3.33 4.30
CA GLU A 79 11.06 -2.52 5.03
C GLU A 79 11.21 -3.10 6.44
N ALA A 80 12.45 -3.47 6.80
CA ALA A 80 12.82 -4.13 8.05
C ALA A 80 12.75 -3.23 9.30
N ASP A 81 12.28 -1.99 9.17
CA ASP A 81 12.39 -0.93 10.19
C ASP A 81 11.04 -0.38 10.69
N GLU A 82 10.01 -1.22 10.83
CA GLU A 82 8.87 -0.90 11.70
C GLU A 82 8.63 -2.01 12.72
N ILE A 83 9.51 -2.04 13.73
CA ILE A 83 9.15 -2.56 15.05
C ILE A 83 8.05 -1.64 15.60
N ALA A 84 6.80 -2.02 15.35
CA ALA A 84 5.56 -1.71 16.08
C ALA A 84 5.35 -0.27 16.61
N LEU A 85 4.32 0.42 16.13
CA LEU A 85 3.47 1.23 17.02
C LEU A 85 2.06 1.46 16.45
N GLY A 86 1.04 0.93 17.15
CA GLY A 86 -0.33 1.44 17.15
C GLY A 86 -1.33 0.72 16.24
N GLY A 87 -2.26 0.00 16.85
CA GLY A 87 -3.29 -0.78 16.17
C GLY A 87 -4.18 0.05 15.24
N GLY A 88 -4.27 -0.38 13.99
CA GLY A 88 -5.30 0.00 13.05
C GLY A 88 -6.10 -1.24 12.69
N GLU A 89 -7.40 -1.18 12.90
CA GLU A 89 -8.38 -2.20 12.50
C GLU A 89 -8.15 -2.60 11.03
N GLY A 90 -7.82 -3.87 10.79
CA GLY A 90 -7.57 -4.36 9.43
C GLY A 90 -6.75 -5.63 9.28
N THR A 91 -6.22 -6.22 10.35
CA THR A 91 -5.56 -7.53 10.30
C THR A 91 -6.53 -8.67 10.61
N ASP A 92 -7.61 -8.78 9.83
CA ASP A 92 -8.42 -10.02 9.73
C ASP A 92 -8.02 -10.79 8.46
N ASP A 93 -6.73 -10.78 8.11
CA ASP A 93 -6.18 -11.72 7.14
C ASP A 93 -5.61 -12.92 7.94
N PRO A 94 -6.22 -14.11 7.88
CA PRO A 94 -5.74 -15.29 8.61
C PRO A 94 -4.33 -15.73 8.18
N THR A 95 -3.80 -15.21 7.05
CA THR A 95 -2.41 -15.41 6.64
C THR A 95 -1.41 -14.46 7.31
N LEU A 96 -1.90 -13.38 7.94
CA LEU A 96 -1.11 -12.44 8.77
C LEU A 96 -1.28 -12.68 10.28
N ALA A 97 -1.87 -13.79 10.69
CA ALA A 97 -1.96 -14.16 12.10
C ALA A 97 -0.56 -14.41 12.67
N ILE A 98 0.01 -13.40 13.33
CA ILE A 98 1.30 -13.52 13.99
C ILE A 98 1.13 -14.41 15.23
N PRO A 99 1.89 -15.50 15.38
CA PRO A 99 1.84 -16.32 16.58
C PRO A 99 2.25 -15.49 17.81
N PRO A 100 1.73 -15.84 19.01
CA PRO A 100 2.04 -15.11 20.22
C PRO A 100 3.56 -15.05 20.45
N ALA A 101 4.02 -13.91 20.97
CA ALA A 101 5.43 -13.69 21.24
C ALA A 101 6.02 -14.79 22.15
N ILE A 102 7.23 -15.27 21.83
CA ILE A 102 7.94 -16.25 22.65
C ILE A 102 8.27 -15.58 24.01
N PRO A 103 7.97 -16.22 25.16
CA PRO A 103 8.36 -15.72 26.47
C PRO A 103 9.85 -15.43 26.54
N GLU A 104 10.23 -14.32 27.18
CA GLU A 104 11.59 -13.76 27.17
C GLU A 104 12.66 -14.80 27.54
N LEU A 105 12.43 -15.56 28.61
CA LEU A 105 13.34 -16.61 29.08
C LEU A 105 13.54 -17.71 28.03
N ARG A 106 12.44 -18.19 27.43
CA ARG A 106 12.48 -19.23 26.38
C ARG A 106 13.22 -18.72 25.15
N ARG A 107 12.97 -17.47 24.74
CA ARG A 107 13.67 -16.83 23.62
C ARG A 107 15.17 -16.75 23.87
N ARG A 108 15.60 -16.34 25.08
CA ARG A 108 17.02 -16.26 25.46
C ARG A 108 17.69 -17.63 25.39
N LEU A 109 17.09 -18.67 25.98
CA LEU A 109 17.66 -20.03 25.96
C LEU A 109 17.81 -20.59 24.54
N LEU A 110 16.82 -20.38 23.68
CA LEU A 110 16.89 -20.80 22.27
C LEU A 110 18.02 -20.08 21.51
N LEU A 111 18.16 -18.77 21.71
CA LEU A 111 19.24 -18.00 21.09
C LEU A 111 20.61 -18.44 21.62
N THR A 112 20.75 -18.69 22.92
CA THR A 112 22.00 -19.21 23.51
C THR A 112 22.39 -20.55 22.87
N GLN A 113 21.45 -21.48 22.69
CA GLN A 113 21.73 -22.76 22.03
C GLN A 113 22.21 -22.59 20.59
N LEU A 114 21.61 -21.68 19.83
CA LEU A 114 22.00 -21.39 18.45
C LEU A 114 23.41 -20.78 18.38
N VAL A 115 23.73 -19.85 19.29
CA VAL A 115 25.07 -19.23 19.38
C VAL A 115 26.14 -20.27 19.75
N LEU A 116 25.86 -21.14 20.73
CA LEU A 116 26.78 -22.20 21.13
C LEU A 116 27.05 -23.18 19.98
N ARG A 117 26.01 -23.60 19.27
CA ARG A 117 26.13 -24.51 18.11
C ARG A 117 26.85 -23.87 16.92
N TRP A 118 26.83 -22.55 16.78
CA TRP A 118 27.54 -21.84 15.73
C TRP A 118 29.04 -21.69 16.03
N GLY A 119 29.43 -21.74 17.30
CA GLY A 119 30.82 -21.66 17.74
C GLY A 119 31.58 -23.00 17.76
N GLU A 120 30.91 -24.11 17.44
CA GLU A 120 31.50 -25.44 17.20
C GLU A 120 31.80 -25.65 15.70
#